data_AF-A0A2M8C3Y0-F1
#
_entry.id   AF-A0A2M8C3Y0-F1
#
_cell.length_a   1.000
_cell.length_b   1.000
_cell.length_c   1.000
_cell.angle_alpha   90.00
_cell.angle_beta   90.00
_cell.angle_gamma   90.00
#
_symmetry.space_group_name_H-M   'P 1'
#
loop_
_entity.id
_entity.type
_entity.pdbx_description
1 polymer ?
#
loop_
_entity_poly.entity_id
_entity_poly.type
_entity_poly.pdbx_seq_one_letter_code
_entity_poly.pdbx_strand_id
1 'polypeptide(L)'
;MIYACDVGTTRRSVETGLPSFALARMNPEDDAIQVSSFINKLVQQLKSDIRQGCSIALGFEAPLFIPVPDKAEHLGKSREGDGNRSWSASSGAGVATLGIHQSAWILRSLYESSSRACDFTLDWQQHWPPRGHRPVLLCWEAFVTGAARSELHLMDAATAADFFYRHETKLQDAREPVYAEKPISLIGSVALWSGWVTELRFIHEPTLVIKPKEPFSGHYRNLD
;
A
#
# COMPACT_ATOMS: atom_id res chain seq x y z
N MET A 1 12.04 6.04 2.67
CA MET A 1 11.59 4.89 3.49
C MET A 1 10.48 4.19 2.73
N ILE A 2 10.55 2.87 2.62
CA ILE A 2 9.53 2.08 1.91
C ILE A 2 8.79 1.23 2.93
N TYR A 3 7.47 1.24 2.85
CA TYR A 3 6.59 0.44 3.69
C TYR A 3 5.64 -0.35 2.80
N ALA A 4 5.26 -1.53 3.27
CA ALA A 4 4.11 -2.25 2.76
C ALA A 4 3.37 -2.93 3.91
N CYS A 5 2.07 -3.12 3.76
CA CYS A 5 1.29 -3.88 4.72
C CYS A 5 0.39 -4.90 4.04
N ASP A 6 0.32 -6.09 4.62
CA ASP A 6 -0.69 -7.10 4.30
C ASP A 6 -1.94 -6.78 5.14
N VAL A 7 -3.02 -6.48 4.43
CA VAL A 7 -4.30 -6.09 5.02
C VAL A 7 -4.99 -7.34 5.55
N GLY A 8 -4.98 -7.49 6.86
CA GLY A 8 -5.60 -8.61 7.57
C GLY A 8 -6.31 -8.18 8.85
N THR A 9 -6.89 -9.13 9.58
CA THR A 9 -7.52 -8.83 10.88
C THR A 9 -6.47 -8.29 11.86
N THR A 10 -6.83 -7.24 12.58
CA THR A 10 -6.04 -6.69 13.69
C THR A 10 -6.32 -7.41 15.02
N ARG A 11 -7.32 -8.30 15.04
CA ARG A 11 -7.61 -9.15 16.21
C ARG A 11 -6.63 -10.30 16.24
N ARG A 12 -6.18 -10.66 17.44
CA ARG A 12 -5.32 -11.83 17.64
C ARG A 12 -6.06 -13.10 17.26
N SER A 13 -5.43 -13.96 16.48
CA SER A 13 -5.88 -15.32 16.25
C SER A 13 -5.87 -16.10 17.57
N VAL A 14 -6.85 -16.98 17.74
CA VAL A 14 -6.90 -17.92 18.87
C VAL A 14 -5.79 -18.96 18.76
N GLU A 15 -5.40 -19.32 17.53
CA GLU A 15 -4.41 -20.36 17.26
C GLU A 15 -2.97 -19.84 17.40
N THR A 16 -2.66 -18.71 16.77
CA THR A 16 -1.29 -18.18 16.72
C THR A 16 -1.02 -17.07 17.74
N GLY A 17 -2.05 -16.52 18.38
CA GLY A 17 -1.94 -15.37 19.28
C GLY A 17 -1.59 -14.05 18.56
N LEU A 18 -1.41 -14.06 17.24
CA LEU A 18 -1.00 -12.91 16.43
C LEU A 18 -2.14 -12.43 15.52
N PRO A 19 -2.22 -11.13 15.21
CA PRO A 19 -3.06 -10.63 14.13
C PRO A 19 -2.62 -11.17 12.77
N SER A 20 -3.55 -11.17 11.80
CA SER A 20 -3.20 -11.47 10.40
C SER A 20 -2.82 -10.22 9.61
N PHE A 21 -3.01 -9.02 10.18
CA PHE A 21 -2.38 -7.81 9.69
C PHE A 21 -0.86 -7.94 9.80
N ALA A 22 -0.13 -7.48 8.80
CA ALA A 22 1.32 -7.40 8.84
C ALA A 22 1.83 -6.12 8.19
N LEU A 23 3.01 -5.68 8.62
CA LEU A 23 3.75 -4.57 8.03
C LEU A 23 5.20 -4.97 7.81
N ALA A 24 5.80 -4.34 6.79
CA ALA A 24 7.22 -4.31 6.56
C ALA A 24 7.67 -2.84 6.39
N ARG A 25 8.82 -2.52 6.97
CA ARG A 25 9.55 -1.26 6.83
C ARG A 25 10.93 -1.59 6.27
N MET A 26 11.23 -1.01 5.11
CA MET A 26 12.52 -1.07 4.44
C MET A 26 13.20 0.30 4.55
N ASN A 27 14.31 0.33 5.28
CA ASN A 27 15.23 1.45 5.31
C ASN A 27 16.42 1.12 4.38
N PRO A 28 16.70 1.92 3.34
CA PRO A 28 17.83 1.68 2.43
C PRO A 28 19.19 1.57 3.12
N GLU A 29 19.32 2.14 4.33
CA GLU A 29 20.56 2.11 5.13
C GLU A 29 20.66 0.89 6.05
N ASP A 30 19.57 0.13 6.23
CA ASP A 30 19.55 -1.07 7.08
C ASP A 30 19.89 -2.32 6.25
N ASP A 31 20.46 -3.34 6.91
CA ASP A 31 20.79 -4.65 6.34
C ASP A 31 19.61 -5.65 6.36
N ALA A 32 18.53 -5.34 7.08
CA ALA A 32 17.38 -6.21 7.26
C ALA A 32 16.05 -5.45 7.22
N ILE A 33 15.04 -6.09 6.62
CA ILE A 33 13.66 -5.57 6.63
C ILE A 33 13.08 -5.69 8.03
N GLN A 34 12.45 -4.63 8.48
CA GLN A 34 11.80 -4.57 9.78
C GLN A 34 10.32 -4.94 9.65
N VAL A 35 9.82 -5.93 10.40
CA VAL A 35 8.44 -6.44 10.26
C VAL A 35 7.67 -6.46 11.58
N SER A 36 6.34 -6.38 11.53
CA SER A 36 5.47 -6.55 12.71
C SER A 36 4.02 -6.84 12.32
N SER A 37 3.27 -7.52 13.20
CA SER A 37 1.84 -7.78 13.00
C SER A 37 0.91 -6.72 13.61
N PHE A 38 1.46 -5.62 14.13
CA PHE A 38 0.69 -4.62 14.88
C PHE A 38 0.55 -3.31 14.11
N ILE A 39 -0.67 -2.99 13.71
CA ILE A 39 -0.99 -1.73 12.99
C ILE A 39 -0.58 -0.46 13.76
N ASN A 40 -0.55 -0.51 15.10
CA ASN A 40 -0.04 0.59 15.92
C ASN A 40 1.45 0.82 15.71
N LYS A 41 2.25 -0.24 15.51
CA LYS A 41 3.67 -0.14 15.20
C LYS A 41 3.89 0.51 13.84
N LEU A 42 3.02 0.23 12.86
CA LEU A 42 3.04 0.90 11.55
C LEU A 42 2.92 2.41 11.74
N VAL A 43 1.86 2.86 12.39
CA VAL A 43 1.61 4.29 12.59
C VAL A 43 2.71 4.95 13.43
N GLN A 44 3.24 4.28 14.45
CA GLN A 44 4.36 4.79 15.25
C GLN A 44 5.61 5.04 14.40
N GLN A 45 5.98 4.08 13.54
CA GLN A 45 7.16 4.21 12.69
C GLN A 45 6.97 5.23 11.58
N LEU A 46 5.81 5.24 10.91
CA LEU A 46 5.47 6.26 9.92
C LEU A 46 5.56 7.68 10.49
N LYS A 47 5.03 7.90 11.70
CA LYS A 47 5.14 9.19 12.39
C LYS A 47 6.59 9.55 12.72
N SER A 48 7.39 8.57 13.13
CA SER A 48 8.81 8.78 13.44
C SER A 48 9.59 9.20 12.20
N ASP A 49 9.44 8.46 11.10
CA ASP A 49 10.14 8.72 9.85
C ASP A 49 9.74 10.06 9.25
N ILE A 50 8.44 10.42 9.26
CA ILE A 50 8.01 11.76 8.79
C ILE A 50 8.64 12.87 9.64
N ARG A 51 8.70 12.72 10.96
CA ARG A 51 9.33 13.73 11.84
C ARG A 51 10.84 13.87 11.58
N GLN A 52 11.48 12.82 11.11
CA GLN A 52 12.89 12.83 10.71
C GLN A 52 13.09 13.40 9.30
N GLY A 53 12.02 13.83 8.61
CA GLY A 53 12.09 14.38 7.26
C GLY A 53 12.15 13.31 6.17
N CYS A 54 11.85 12.04 6.49
CA CYS A 54 11.84 10.98 5.49
C CYS A 54 10.56 11.04 4.65
N SER A 55 10.74 10.94 3.34
CA SER A 55 9.63 10.59 2.44
C SER A 55 9.31 9.09 2.53
N ILE A 56 8.03 8.78 2.38
CA ILE A 56 7.46 7.47 2.62
C ILE A 56 6.66 7.01 1.40
N ALA A 57 7.00 5.83 0.88
CA ALA A 57 6.09 5.08 0.01
C ALA A 57 5.40 4.01 0.85
N LEU A 58 4.08 4.11 1.03
CA LEU A 58 3.27 3.21 1.84
C LEU A 58 2.37 2.34 0.96
N GLY A 59 2.71 1.05 0.89
CA GLY A 59 1.98 0.03 0.15
C GLY A 59 0.89 -0.62 0.97
N PHE A 60 -0.25 -0.90 0.36
CA PHE A 60 -1.33 -1.71 0.93
C PHE A 60 -1.59 -2.93 0.06
N GLU A 61 -1.59 -4.12 0.65
CA GLU A 61 -2.01 -5.35 -0.01
C GLU A 61 -3.54 -5.46 -0.04
N ALA A 62 -4.16 -4.54 -0.74
CA ALA A 62 -5.58 -4.50 -1.00
C ALA A 62 -5.83 -3.69 -2.27
N PRO A 63 -6.90 -3.95 -3.04
CA PRO A 63 -7.27 -3.08 -4.15
C PRO A 63 -7.41 -1.62 -3.66
N LEU A 64 -6.67 -0.69 -4.28
CA LEU A 64 -6.70 0.74 -3.96
C LEU A 64 -7.47 1.57 -4.97
N PHE A 65 -7.87 0.96 -6.09
CA PHE A 65 -8.82 1.53 -7.04
C PHE A 65 -9.55 0.42 -7.79
N ILE A 66 -10.77 0.71 -8.24
CA ILE A 66 -11.63 -0.23 -8.96
C ILE A 66 -12.11 0.39 -10.29
N PRO A 67 -12.33 -0.41 -11.34
CA PRO A 67 -12.78 0.10 -12.64
C PRO A 67 -14.27 0.47 -12.61
N VAL A 68 -14.61 1.56 -13.31
CA VAL A 68 -16.01 1.92 -13.62
C VAL A 68 -16.19 1.91 -15.13
N PRO A 69 -16.54 0.76 -15.71
CA PRO A 69 -16.68 0.64 -17.16
C PRO A 69 -17.95 1.35 -17.66
N ASP A 70 -17.92 1.80 -18.91
CA ASP A 70 -19.09 2.43 -19.56
C ASP A 70 -20.23 1.45 -19.82
N LYS A 71 -19.91 0.16 -19.95
CA LYS A 71 -20.86 -0.90 -20.30
C LYS A 71 -21.26 -1.71 -19.06
N ALA A 72 -22.56 -1.86 -18.83
CA ALA A 72 -23.09 -2.56 -17.66
C ALA A 72 -22.63 -4.03 -17.58
N GLU A 73 -22.48 -4.72 -18.71
CA GLU A 73 -21.99 -6.09 -18.79
C GLU A 73 -20.51 -6.26 -18.38
N HIS A 74 -19.80 -5.15 -18.18
CA HIS A 74 -18.42 -5.14 -17.69
C HIS A 74 -18.32 -4.88 -16.18
N LEU A 75 -19.43 -4.56 -15.50
CA LEU A 75 -19.43 -4.38 -14.05
C LEU A 75 -18.94 -5.66 -13.36
N GLY A 76 -17.95 -5.49 -12.48
CA GLY A 76 -17.29 -6.59 -11.80
C GLY A 76 -16.17 -7.26 -12.60
N LYS A 77 -15.83 -6.87 -13.83
CA LYS A 77 -14.64 -7.39 -14.52
C LYS A 77 -13.35 -6.96 -13.84
N SER A 78 -12.28 -7.74 -13.99
CA SER A 78 -10.94 -7.39 -13.51
C SER A 78 -10.45 -6.07 -14.12
N ARG A 79 -9.46 -5.43 -13.47
CA ARG A 79 -8.68 -4.39 -14.15
C ARG A 79 -7.80 -5.07 -15.20
N GLU A 80 -7.42 -4.32 -16.23
CA GLU A 80 -6.36 -4.77 -17.12
C GLU A 80 -5.10 -4.98 -16.28
N GLY A 81 -4.38 -6.10 -16.47
CA GLY A 81 -3.20 -6.47 -15.67
C GLY A 81 -3.46 -7.36 -14.43
N ASP A 82 -4.70 -7.42 -13.92
CA ASP A 82 -5.06 -8.31 -12.79
C ASP A 82 -5.24 -9.79 -13.23
N GLY A 83 -5.25 -10.06 -14.54
CA GLY A 83 -5.59 -11.36 -15.12
C GLY A 83 -7.10 -11.56 -15.26
N ASN A 84 -7.57 -12.81 -15.19
CA ASN A 84 -8.96 -13.18 -15.50
C ASN A 84 -9.93 -13.18 -14.31
N ARG A 85 -9.50 -12.77 -13.11
CA ARG A 85 -10.36 -12.78 -11.92
C ARG A 85 -10.96 -11.40 -11.69
N SER A 86 -12.29 -11.33 -11.67
CA SER A 86 -13.06 -10.17 -11.23
C SER A 86 -12.41 -9.48 -10.02
N TRP A 87 -12.34 -8.14 -10.02
CA TRP A 87 -11.82 -7.39 -8.87
C TRP A 87 -12.62 -7.68 -7.58
N SER A 88 -13.89 -8.04 -7.76
CA SER A 88 -14.83 -8.42 -6.69
C SER A 88 -14.91 -9.93 -6.43
N ALA A 89 -14.18 -10.78 -7.17
CA ALA A 89 -14.18 -12.21 -6.91
C ALA A 89 -13.47 -12.56 -5.60
N SER A 90 -13.97 -13.62 -4.95
CA SER A 90 -13.47 -14.17 -3.68
C SER A 90 -13.23 -13.11 -2.59
N SER A 91 -12.03 -13.06 -2.02
CA SER A 91 -11.65 -12.14 -0.94
C SER A 91 -11.51 -10.69 -1.38
N GLY A 92 -11.48 -10.39 -2.69
CA GLY A 92 -11.14 -9.07 -3.23
C GLY A 92 -12.02 -7.93 -2.69
N ALA A 93 -13.34 -8.10 -2.69
CA ALA A 93 -14.26 -7.07 -2.18
C ALA A 93 -14.14 -6.89 -0.64
N GLY A 94 -13.95 -7.99 0.09
CA GLY A 94 -13.77 -7.96 1.55
C GLY A 94 -12.45 -7.31 1.96
N VAL A 95 -11.36 -7.67 1.28
CA VAL A 95 -10.03 -7.10 1.49
C VAL A 95 -9.98 -5.64 1.06
N ALA A 96 -10.63 -5.26 -0.04
CA ALA A 96 -10.75 -3.85 -0.43
C ALA A 96 -11.48 -3.03 0.64
N THR A 97 -12.61 -3.55 1.16
CA THR A 97 -13.37 -2.87 2.23
C THR A 97 -12.56 -2.76 3.52
N LEU A 98 -11.86 -3.83 3.91
CA LEU A 98 -10.98 -3.81 5.08
C LEU A 98 -9.80 -2.86 4.88
N GLY A 99 -9.25 -2.82 3.66
CA GLY A 99 -8.17 -1.92 3.25
C GLY A 99 -8.59 -0.46 3.33
N ILE A 100 -9.79 -0.09 2.88
CA ILE A 100 -10.38 1.24 3.06
C ILE A 100 -10.47 1.58 4.55
N HIS A 101 -11.04 0.67 5.36
CA HIS A 101 -11.21 0.91 6.79
C HIS A 101 -9.88 1.12 7.52
N GLN A 102 -8.89 0.25 7.26
CA GLN A 102 -7.59 0.32 7.92
C GLN A 102 -6.75 1.50 7.41
N SER A 103 -6.72 1.75 6.10
CA SER A 103 -6.03 2.91 5.53
C SER A 103 -6.66 4.21 6.02
N ALA A 104 -7.98 4.29 6.20
CA ALA A 104 -8.65 5.44 6.80
C ALA A 104 -8.16 5.69 8.24
N TRP A 105 -8.08 4.65 9.06
CA TRP A 105 -7.56 4.76 10.42
C TRP A 105 -6.08 5.21 10.44
N ILE A 106 -5.25 4.62 9.57
CA ILE A 106 -3.82 4.97 9.44
C ILE A 106 -3.69 6.43 8.98
N LEU A 107 -4.27 6.79 7.84
CA LEU A 107 -4.14 8.11 7.23
C LEU A 107 -4.70 9.19 8.14
N ARG A 108 -5.83 8.96 8.82
CA ARG A 108 -6.36 9.92 9.81
C ARG A 108 -5.39 10.11 10.97
N SER A 109 -4.85 9.02 11.50
CA SER A 109 -3.88 9.06 12.61
C SER A 109 -2.60 9.82 12.23
N LEU A 110 -2.14 9.71 10.97
CA LEU A 110 -0.99 10.45 10.45
C LEU A 110 -1.34 11.91 10.19
N TYR A 111 -2.51 12.19 9.61
CA TYR A 111 -2.96 13.55 9.30
C TYR A 111 -2.90 14.45 10.54
N GLU A 112 -3.41 13.95 11.66
CA GLU A 112 -3.46 14.69 12.94
C GLU A 112 -2.08 15.07 13.48
N SER A 113 -1.03 14.30 13.19
CA SER A 113 0.32 14.56 13.70
C SER A 113 1.32 15.07 12.67
N SER A 114 1.04 14.90 11.38
CA SER A 114 2.07 14.93 10.34
C SER A 114 1.68 15.69 9.07
N SER A 115 0.41 16.10 8.91
CA SER A 115 -0.08 16.80 7.71
C SER A 115 0.64 18.12 7.41
N ARG A 116 1.16 18.81 8.43
CA ARG A 116 1.95 20.03 8.25
C ARG A 116 3.38 19.77 7.79
N ALA A 117 3.90 18.56 8.01
CA ALA A 117 5.29 18.20 7.77
C ALA A 117 5.48 17.35 6.50
N CYS A 118 4.40 16.83 5.92
CA CYS A 118 4.46 15.91 4.79
C CYS A 118 3.33 16.24 3.80
N ASP A 119 3.56 16.04 2.51
CA ASP A 119 2.56 16.15 1.45
C ASP A 119 2.07 14.77 1.03
N PHE A 120 0.82 14.66 0.57
CA PHE A 120 0.26 13.41 0.07
C PHE A 120 0.26 13.37 -1.46
N THR A 121 0.52 12.20 -2.05
CA THR A 121 0.39 12.00 -3.50
C THR A 121 0.00 10.56 -3.86
N LEU A 122 -0.66 10.41 -5.01
CA LEU A 122 -0.82 9.14 -5.73
C LEU A 122 0.00 9.11 -7.04
N ASP A 123 0.47 10.28 -7.49
CA ASP A 123 1.26 10.43 -8.70
C ASP A 123 2.74 10.17 -8.41
N TRP A 124 3.10 8.89 -8.47
CA TRP A 124 4.46 8.43 -8.35
C TRP A 124 5.36 8.88 -9.52
N GLN A 125 4.81 9.18 -10.70
CA GLN A 125 5.63 9.51 -11.88
C GLN A 125 6.26 10.90 -11.75
N GLN A 126 5.49 11.86 -11.22
CA GLN A 126 5.94 13.24 -11.06
C GLN A 126 6.52 13.50 -9.67
N HIS A 127 6.08 12.76 -8.65
CA HIS A 127 6.41 13.06 -7.26
C HIS A 127 7.25 11.99 -6.54
N TRP A 128 7.64 10.89 -7.21
CA TRP A 128 8.50 9.86 -6.63
C TRP A 128 9.68 9.44 -7.54
N PRO A 129 10.92 9.32 -7.01
CA PRO A 129 11.34 9.77 -5.69
C PRO A 129 11.27 11.30 -5.57
N PRO A 130 10.99 11.83 -4.37
CA PRO A 130 10.75 13.27 -4.20
C PRO A 130 12.05 14.06 -4.36
N ARG A 131 11.96 15.17 -5.10
CA ARG A 131 13.09 16.10 -5.36
C ARG A 131 13.05 17.37 -4.51
N GLY A 132 11.98 17.56 -3.73
CA GLY A 132 11.75 18.75 -2.91
C GLY A 132 12.25 18.59 -1.47
N HIS A 133 12.23 19.69 -0.72
CA HIS A 133 12.62 19.71 0.69
C HIS A 133 11.55 19.16 1.64
N ARG A 134 10.30 19.11 1.19
CA ARG A 134 9.20 18.62 2.01
C ARG A 134 8.99 17.11 1.77
N PRO A 135 8.93 16.30 2.83
CA PRO A 135 8.60 14.88 2.74
C PRO A 135 7.30 14.62 1.99
N VAL A 136 7.26 13.51 1.25
CA VAL A 136 6.07 13.04 0.54
C VAL A 136 5.62 11.69 1.07
N LEU A 137 4.32 11.51 1.25
CA LEU A 137 3.63 10.25 1.49
C LEU A 137 2.98 9.81 0.18
N LEU A 138 3.62 8.88 -0.51
CA LEU A 138 3.07 8.18 -1.67
C LEU A 138 2.33 6.93 -1.17
N CYS A 139 1.04 6.79 -1.49
CA CYS A 139 0.33 5.53 -1.26
C CYS A 139 0.24 4.71 -2.53
N TRP A 140 0.54 3.41 -2.47
CA TRP A 140 0.57 2.50 -3.62
C TRP A 140 -0.05 1.13 -3.28
N GLU A 141 -0.41 0.37 -4.30
CA GLU A 141 -1.04 -0.94 -4.17
C GLU A 141 -0.01 -2.08 -4.29
N ALA A 142 0.06 -2.91 -3.26
CA ALA A 142 0.85 -4.14 -3.27
C ALA A 142 0.00 -5.30 -3.79
N PHE A 143 0.37 -5.86 -4.94
CA PHE A 143 -0.31 -7.00 -5.55
C PHE A 143 0.53 -8.27 -5.36
N VAL A 144 0.60 -8.77 -4.12
CA VAL A 144 1.34 -10.00 -3.79
C VAL A 144 0.42 -11.20 -4.01
N THR A 145 0.65 -11.96 -5.07
CA THR A 145 -0.23 -13.08 -5.46
C THR A 145 0.55 -14.26 -6.03
N GLY A 146 -0.09 -15.43 -6.07
CA GLY A 146 0.47 -16.63 -6.70
C GLY A 146 1.80 -17.04 -6.08
N ALA A 147 2.83 -17.23 -6.92
CA ALA A 147 4.15 -17.68 -6.50
C ALA A 147 4.89 -16.67 -5.59
N ALA A 148 4.48 -15.40 -5.59
CA ALA A 148 5.08 -14.39 -4.73
C ALA A 148 4.55 -14.41 -3.28
N ARG A 149 3.49 -15.18 -3.00
CA ARG A 149 2.92 -15.34 -1.66
C ARG A 149 3.77 -16.26 -0.79
N SER A 150 3.83 -15.94 0.48
CA SER A 150 4.36 -16.78 1.55
C SER A 150 3.24 -17.37 2.41
N GLU A 151 3.56 -18.33 3.27
CA GLU A 151 2.66 -18.79 4.33
C GLU A 151 2.54 -17.77 5.47
N LEU A 152 3.46 -16.81 5.55
CA LEU A 152 3.51 -15.79 6.59
C LEU A 152 3.16 -14.41 6.04
N HIS A 153 2.11 -13.78 6.58
CA HIS A 153 1.68 -12.41 6.22
C HIS A 153 2.82 -11.37 6.33
N LEU A 154 3.73 -11.54 7.28
CA LEU A 154 4.92 -10.68 7.42
C LEU A 154 5.81 -10.73 6.18
N MET A 155 5.91 -11.90 5.55
CA MET A 155 6.73 -12.10 4.36
C MET A 155 6.03 -11.57 3.12
N ASP A 156 4.70 -11.56 3.04
CA ASP A 156 3.98 -10.90 1.95
C ASP A 156 4.22 -9.38 1.98
N ALA A 157 4.12 -8.77 3.17
CA ALA A 157 4.49 -7.37 3.36
C ALA A 157 5.96 -7.10 3.02
N ALA A 158 6.89 -7.96 3.45
CA ALA A 158 8.32 -7.81 3.15
C ALA A 158 8.60 -7.94 1.64
N THR A 159 7.93 -8.87 0.96
CA THR A 159 8.01 -9.08 -0.50
C THR A 159 7.64 -7.82 -1.25
N ALA A 160 6.54 -7.18 -0.89
CA ALA A 160 6.10 -5.94 -1.51
C ALA A 160 7.10 -4.80 -1.28
N ALA A 161 7.55 -4.59 -0.03
CA ALA A 161 8.48 -3.50 0.32
C ALA A 161 9.86 -3.68 -0.34
N ASP A 162 10.41 -4.89 -0.33
CA ASP A 162 11.68 -5.23 -0.98
C ASP A 162 11.60 -5.03 -2.50
N PHE A 163 10.52 -5.51 -3.12
CA PHE A 163 10.35 -5.37 -4.56
C PHE A 163 10.26 -3.90 -4.96
N PHE A 164 9.48 -3.09 -4.25
CA PHE A 164 9.42 -1.64 -4.52
C PHE A 164 10.82 -1.04 -4.41
N TYR A 165 11.55 -1.33 -3.33
CA TYR A 165 12.89 -0.78 -3.10
C TYR A 165 13.88 -1.13 -4.22
N ARG A 166 13.97 -2.42 -4.59
CA ARG A 166 14.87 -2.89 -5.65
C ARG A 166 14.60 -2.26 -7.01
N HIS A 167 13.37 -1.80 -7.23
CA HIS A 167 12.93 -1.24 -8.49
C HIS A 167 12.64 0.26 -8.43
N GLU A 168 12.93 0.95 -7.32
CA GLU A 168 12.57 2.36 -7.11
C GLU A 168 13.09 3.29 -8.22
N THR A 169 14.29 3.01 -8.73
CA THR A 169 14.90 3.79 -9.82
C THR A 169 14.32 3.47 -11.20
N LYS A 170 13.53 2.40 -11.33
CA LYS A 170 12.94 1.90 -12.59
C LYS A 170 11.49 1.44 -12.38
N LEU A 171 10.70 2.18 -11.61
CA LEU A 171 9.30 1.82 -11.32
C LEU A 171 8.44 1.70 -12.58
N GLN A 172 8.80 2.41 -13.66
CA GLN A 172 8.15 2.25 -14.97
C GLN A 172 8.32 0.85 -15.57
N ASP A 173 9.46 0.21 -15.37
CA ASP A 173 9.78 -1.11 -15.92
C ASP A 173 9.30 -2.24 -15.00
N ALA A 174 9.17 -1.95 -13.71
CA ALA A 174 8.82 -2.94 -12.69
C ALA A 174 7.32 -3.07 -12.42
N ARG A 175 6.51 -2.10 -12.86
CA ARG A 175 5.06 -2.21 -12.83
C ARG A 175 4.59 -3.19 -13.90
N GLU A 176 3.68 -4.08 -13.55
CA GLU A 176 2.76 -4.57 -14.58
C GLU A 176 1.74 -3.44 -14.83
N PRO A 177 1.44 -3.08 -16.08
CA PRO A 177 0.50 -2.01 -16.36
C PRO A 177 -0.89 -2.45 -15.90
N VAL A 178 -1.25 -2.07 -14.67
CA VAL A 178 -2.60 -2.21 -14.17
C VAL A 178 -3.38 -0.96 -14.54
N TYR A 179 -4.34 -1.13 -15.44
CA TYR A 179 -5.16 -0.04 -15.95
C TYR A 179 -6.62 -0.26 -15.63
N ALA A 180 -7.29 0.83 -15.26
CA ALA A 180 -8.72 0.87 -15.05
C ALA A 180 -9.29 2.09 -15.78
N GLU A 181 -10.29 1.86 -16.61
CA GLU A 181 -11.08 2.94 -17.19
C GLU A 181 -11.87 3.64 -16.08
N LYS A 182 -11.76 4.98 -16.02
CA LYS A 182 -12.49 5.86 -15.07
C LYS A 182 -12.48 5.30 -13.64
N PRO A 183 -11.30 5.11 -13.03
CA PRO A 183 -11.21 4.41 -11.75
C PRO A 183 -11.94 5.19 -10.66
N ILE A 184 -12.59 4.45 -9.76
CA ILE A 184 -12.85 4.97 -8.41
C ILE A 184 -11.61 4.66 -7.58
N SER A 185 -10.90 5.71 -7.19
CA SER A 185 -9.76 5.62 -6.28
C SER A 185 -10.26 5.44 -4.86
N LEU A 186 -10.09 4.23 -4.33
CA LEU A 186 -10.43 3.91 -2.94
C LEU A 186 -9.48 4.65 -2.00
N ILE A 187 -8.18 4.61 -2.29
CA ILE A 187 -7.17 5.32 -1.48
C ILE A 187 -7.30 6.84 -1.60
N GLY A 188 -7.63 7.37 -2.78
CA GLY A 188 -7.90 8.79 -2.97
C GLY A 188 -9.15 9.26 -2.21
N SER A 189 -10.19 8.42 -2.18
CA SER A 189 -11.39 8.66 -1.35
C SER A 189 -11.06 8.66 0.14
N VAL A 190 -10.18 7.76 0.59
CA VAL A 190 -9.70 7.72 1.97
C VAL A 190 -8.84 8.96 2.30
N ALA A 191 -7.99 9.39 1.38
CA ALA A 191 -7.17 10.60 1.55
C ALA A 191 -8.06 11.86 1.69
N LEU A 192 -9.11 11.96 0.89
CA LEU A 192 -10.11 13.03 0.99
C LEU A 192 -10.86 12.95 2.34
N TRP A 193 -11.33 11.77 2.73
CA TRP A 193 -12.04 11.56 4.00
C TRP A 193 -11.19 11.87 5.23
N SER A 194 -9.91 11.50 5.21
CA SER A 194 -8.98 11.72 6.33
C SER A 194 -8.48 13.15 6.45
N GLY A 195 -8.64 13.95 5.39
CA GLY A 195 -8.26 15.37 5.32
C GLY A 195 -6.92 15.64 4.64
N TRP A 196 -6.21 14.61 4.16
CA TRP A 196 -4.91 14.77 3.49
C TRP A 196 -4.97 15.58 2.21
N VAL A 197 -6.10 15.51 1.52
CA VAL A 197 -6.38 16.25 0.29
C VAL A 197 -7.77 16.86 0.36
N THR A 198 -8.01 17.93 -0.39
CA THR A 198 -9.32 18.59 -0.50
C THR A 198 -9.88 18.55 -1.92
N GLU A 199 -9.06 18.15 -2.90
CA GLU A 199 -9.41 18.16 -4.31
C GLU A 199 -10.10 16.87 -4.71
N LEU A 200 -11.26 16.97 -5.35
CA LEU A 200 -12.02 15.79 -5.79
C LEU A 200 -11.29 14.95 -6.84
N ARG A 201 -10.30 15.50 -7.55
CA ARG A 201 -9.54 14.74 -8.57
C ARG A 201 -8.94 13.44 -8.03
N PHE A 202 -8.53 13.41 -6.76
CA PHE A 202 -7.94 12.23 -6.14
C PHE A 202 -8.87 11.01 -6.16
N ILE A 203 -10.20 11.20 -6.14
CA ILE A 203 -11.15 10.08 -6.20
C ILE A 203 -11.21 9.42 -7.59
N HIS A 204 -10.62 10.06 -8.61
CA HIS A 204 -10.54 9.60 -10.00
C HIS A 204 -9.13 9.18 -10.41
N GLU A 205 -8.16 9.22 -9.51
CA GLU A 205 -6.74 8.94 -9.80
C GLU A 205 -6.38 7.50 -9.41
N PRO A 206 -5.88 6.67 -10.34
CA PRO A 206 -5.30 5.39 -9.96
C PRO A 206 -3.99 5.65 -9.18
N THR A 207 -3.47 4.60 -8.55
CA THR A 207 -2.13 4.64 -7.96
C THR A 207 -1.23 3.58 -8.59
N LEU A 208 0.08 3.67 -8.31
CA LEU A 208 1.06 2.66 -8.63
C LEU A 208 0.61 1.29 -8.10
N VAL A 209 0.64 0.28 -8.96
CA VAL A 209 0.50 -1.12 -8.56
C VAL A 209 1.84 -1.82 -8.76
N ILE A 210 2.31 -2.50 -7.71
CA ILE A 210 3.53 -3.29 -7.74
C ILE A 210 3.18 -4.76 -7.57
N LYS A 211 3.72 -5.60 -8.46
CA LYS A 211 3.38 -7.02 -8.56
C LYS A 211 4.65 -7.87 -8.54
N PRO A 212 5.15 -8.23 -7.35
CA PRO A 212 6.29 -9.12 -7.22
C PRO A 212 5.99 -10.49 -7.84
N LYS A 213 7.03 -11.15 -8.37
CA LYS A 213 6.92 -12.49 -8.98
C LYS A 213 7.44 -13.60 -8.08
N GLU A 214 8.28 -13.25 -7.13
CA GLU A 214 8.95 -14.16 -6.21
C GLU A 214 8.85 -13.62 -4.78
N PRO A 215 8.76 -14.50 -3.77
CA PRO A 215 8.68 -14.09 -2.38
C PRO A 215 10.04 -13.57 -1.89
N PHE A 216 10.00 -12.70 -0.89
CA PHE A 216 11.20 -12.25 -0.19
C PHE A 216 11.95 -13.42 0.46
N SER A 217 13.28 -13.45 0.28
CA SER A 217 14.18 -14.49 0.81
C SER A 217 15.33 -13.95 1.67
N GLY A 218 15.32 -12.64 1.97
CA GLY A 218 16.38 -11.98 2.75
C GLY A 218 16.18 -12.05 4.26
N HIS A 219 17.03 -11.32 4.98
CA HIS A 219 16.93 -11.20 6.44
C HIS A 219 15.85 -10.20 6.84
N TYR A 220 15.10 -10.56 7.88
CA TYR A 220 14.15 -9.66 8.53
C TYR A 220 14.36 -9.67 10.05
N ARG A 221 13.92 -8.59 10.69
CA ARG A 221 13.92 -8.42 12.16
C ARG A 221 12.59 -7.87 12.63
N ASN A 222 12.19 -8.22 13.85
CA ASN A 222 10.93 -7.73 14.42
C ASN A 222 11.04 -6.26 14.86
N LEU A 223 9.97 -5.51 14.63
CA LEU A 223 9.73 -4.19 15.25
C LEU A 223 9.01 -4.41 16.59
N ASP A 224 9.80 -4.71 17.61
CA ASP A 224 9.33 -4.83 18.98
C ASP A 224 8.91 -3.50 19.61
#